data_AF-A0A7S9WQ44-F1
#
_entry.id   AF-A0A7S9WQ44-F1
#
_cell.length_a   1.000
_cell.length_b   1.000
_cell.length_c   1.000
_cell.angle_alpha   90.00
_cell.angle_beta   90.00
_cell.angle_gamma   90.00
#
_symmetry.space_group_name_H-M   'P 1'
#
loop_
_entity.id
_entity.type
_entity.pdbx_description
1 polymer ?
#
loop_
_entity_poly.entity_id
_entity_poly.type
_entity_poly.pdbx_seq_one_letter_code
_entity_poly.pdbx_strand_id
1 'polypeptide(L)'
;MQNSRTVDLLDSDMSVDEFKEEWAKYTLKERFNITLSGEDAKNAVNILKEMNEKGIQDIESVEEEKDDTKEKKFTPIQAESKNTETYDITKDEKFSYLLKLQELERERGIDVLRIMQKLEENGKKIVDKKV
;
A
#
# COMPACT_ATOMS: atom_id res chain seq x y z
N MET A 1 21.05 10.17 -34.32
CA MET A 1 19.92 10.37 -33.40
C MET A 1 18.91 9.30 -33.73
N GLN A 2 18.58 8.41 -32.79
CA GLN A 2 17.46 7.49 -32.99
C GLN A 2 16.20 8.32 -32.79
N ASN A 3 15.43 8.53 -33.85
CA ASN A 3 14.10 9.12 -33.71
C ASN A 3 13.27 8.18 -32.84
N SER A 4 12.49 8.72 -31.90
CA SER A 4 11.55 7.90 -31.15
C SER A 4 10.49 7.39 -32.11
N ARG A 5 10.06 6.13 -31.95
CA ARG A 5 9.03 5.49 -32.78
C ARG A 5 7.73 6.32 -32.92
N THR A 6 7.47 7.21 -31.96
CA THR A 6 6.38 8.19 -32.00
C THR A 6 6.57 9.31 -33.02
N VAL A 7 7.80 9.79 -33.23
CA VAL A 7 8.14 10.82 -34.22
C VAL A 7 7.98 10.24 -35.62
N ASP A 8 8.46 9.01 -35.83
CA ASP A 8 8.30 8.32 -37.12
C ASP A 8 6.81 8.02 -37.44
N LEU A 9 5.97 7.79 -36.42
CA LEU A 9 4.52 7.63 -36.61
C LEU A 9 3.85 8.96 -37.01
N LEU A 10 4.24 10.07 -36.39
CA LEU A 10 3.67 11.39 -36.66
C LEU A 10 4.04 11.93 -38.05
N ASP A 11 5.23 11.62 -38.52
CA ASP A 11 5.72 12.06 -39.84
C ASP A 11 5.32 11.09 -40.98
N SER A 12 4.60 10.01 -40.66
CA SER A 12 4.17 9.03 -41.66
C SER A 12 2.98 9.54 -42.49
N ASP A 13 3.04 9.36 -43.80
CA ASP A 13 1.98 9.72 -44.75
C ASP A 13 0.86 8.67 -44.75
N MET A 14 0.23 8.49 -43.58
CA MET A 14 -0.86 7.53 -43.36
C MET A 14 -2.19 8.25 -43.08
N SER A 15 -3.30 7.55 -43.34
CA SER A 15 -4.62 8.14 -43.08
C SER A 15 -4.88 8.34 -41.58
N VAL A 16 -5.73 9.30 -41.22
CA VAL A 16 -6.05 9.62 -39.82
C VAL A 16 -6.56 8.40 -39.03
N ASP A 17 -7.32 7.52 -39.67
CA ASP A 17 -7.86 6.33 -39.01
C ASP A 17 -6.81 5.23 -38.82
N GLU A 18 -5.87 5.12 -39.76
CA GLU A 18 -4.72 4.22 -39.65
C GLU A 18 -3.75 4.69 -38.56
N PHE A 19 -3.53 6.01 -38.47
CA PHE A 19 -2.76 6.63 -37.39
C PHE A 19 -3.36 6.34 -36.02
N LYS A 20 -4.69 6.50 -35.84
CA LYS A 20 -5.37 6.21 -34.56
C LYS A 20 -5.16 4.76 -34.13
N GLU A 21 -5.18 3.83 -35.09
CA GLU A 21 -4.98 2.41 -34.81
C GLU A 21 -3.56 2.13 -34.30
N GLU A 22 -2.54 2.61 -35.00
CA GLU A 22 -1.13 2.41 -34.61
C GLU A 22 -0.77 3.17 -33.32
N TRP A 23 -1.34 4.37 -33.13
CA TRP A 23 -1.19 5.12 -31.88
C TRP A 23 -1.83 4.39 -30.70
N ALA A 24 -3.03 3.82 -30.87
CA ALA A 24 -3.68 3.00 -29.85
C ALA A 24 -2.81 1.78 -29.50
N LYS A 25 -2.32 1.04 -30.50
CA LYS A 25 -1.39 -0.09 -30.28
C LYS A 25 -0.13 0.33 -29.52
N TYR A 26 0.47 1.45 -29.90
CA TYR A 26 1.68 1.98 -29.25
C TYR A 26 1.42 2.39 -27.80
N THR A 27 0.37 3.17 -27.54
CA THR A 27 0.05 3.67 -26.18
C THR A 27 -0.35 2.54 -25.22
N LEU A 28 -1.08 1.53 -25.70
CA LEU A 28 -1.42 0.34 -24.92
C LEU A 28 -0.18 -0.48 -24.56
N LYS A 29 0.75 -0.60 -25.50
CA LYS A 29 2.04 -1.27 -25.26
C LYS A 29 2.91 -0.48 -24.26
N GLU A 30 3.03 0.82 -24.42
CA GLU A 30 3.91 1.65 -23.58
C GLU A 30 3.36 1.84 -22.15
N ARG A 31 2.05 2.04 -22.01
CA ARG A 31 1.43 2.33 -20.69
C ARG A 31 1.02 1.09 -19.92
N PHE A 32 0.56 0.04 -20.61
CA PHE A 32 -0.06 -1.12 -19.99
C PHE A 32 0.66 -2.44 -20.31
N ASN A 33 1.69 -2.42 -21.17
CA ASN A 33 2.42 -3.60 -21.64
C ASN A 33 1.50 -4.66 -22.29
N ILE A 34 0.42 -4.20 -22.94
CA ILE A 34 -0.56 -5.06 -23.61
C ILE A 34 -0.30 -4.99 -25.13
N THR A 35 -0.15 -6.16 -25.77
CA THR A 35 -0.07 -6.27 -27.24
C THR A 35 -1.42 -6.76 -27.77
N LEU A 36 -2.18 -5.86 -28.37
CA LEU A 36 -3.48 -6.18 -29.00
C LEU A 36 -3.34 -6.30 -30.53
N SER A 37 -4.11 -7.20 -31.12
CA SER A 37 -4.28 -7.30 -32.58
C SER A 37 -5.03 -6.06 -33.10
N GLY A 38 -4.88 -5.71 -34.39
CA GLY A 38 -5.50 -4.50 -34.96
C GLY A 38 -7.03 -4.45 -34.82
N GLU A 39 -7.68 -5.61 -34.89
CA GLU A 39 -9.13 -5.74 -34.72
C GLU A 39 -9.56 -5.52 -33.26
N ASP A 40 -8.78 -6.04 -32.30
CA ASP A 40 -9.01 -5.85 -30.87
C ASP A 40 -8.68 -4.42 -30.41
N ALA A 41 -7.69 -3.77 -31.04
CA ALA A 41 -7.35 -2.38 -30.78
C ALA A 41 -8.48 -1.44 -31.20
N LYS A 42 -9.09 -1.68 -32.37
CA LYS A 42 -10.28 -0.94 -32.82
C LYS A 42 -11.46 -1.15 -31.89
N ASN A 43 -11.69 -2.39 -31.44
CA ASN A 43 -12.73 -2.69 -30.48
C ASN A 43 -12.48 -1.98 -29.13
N ALA A 44 -11.25 -2.02 -28.61
CA ALA A 44 -10.88 -1.33 -27.38
C ALA A 44 -11.05 0.20 -27.49
N VAL A 45 -10.68 0.80 -28.62
CA VAL A 45 -10.89 2.23 -28.88
C VAL A 45 -12.37 2.57 -28.96
N ASN A 46 -13.19 1.73 -29.59
CA ASN A 46 -14.64 1.91 -29.62
C ASN A 46 -15.25 1.78 -28.22
N ILE A 47 -14.83 0.81 -27.40
CA ILE A 47 -15.27 0.66 -26.00
C ILE A 47 -14.87 1.89 -25.19
N LEU A 48 -13.63 2.37 -25.31
CA LEU A 48 -13.17 3.58 -24.60
C LEU A 48 -13.92 4.83 -25.05
N LYS A 49 -14.21 4.94 -26.35
CA LYS A 49 -15.00 6.04 -26.91
C LYS A 49 -16.44 5.98 -26.43
N GLU A 50 -17.06 4.80 -26.42
CA GLU A 50 -18.40 4.58 -25.88
C GLU A 50 -18.46 4.87 -24.37
N MET A 51 -17.45 4.51 -23.59
CA MET A 51 -17.37 4.84 -22.16
C MET A 51 -17.26 6.36 -21.92
N ASN A 52 -16.51 7.06 -22.78
CA ASN A 52 -16.36 8.51 -22.69
C ASN A 52 -17.61 9.26 -23.19
N GLU A 53 -18.26 8.77 -24.26
CA GLU A 53 -19.51 9.33 -24.80
C GLU A 53 -20.71 9.05 -23.90
N LYS A 54 -20.74 7.90 -23.20
CA LYS A 54 -21.73 7.59 -22.16
C LYS A 54 -21.50 8.36 -20.85
N GLY A 55 -20.50 9.25 -20.79
CA GLY A 55 -20.29 10.11 -19.63
C GLY A 55 -20.00 9.33 -18.35
N ILE A 56 -19.35 8.17 -18.44
CA ILE A 56 -18.87 7.45 -17.25
C ILE A 56 -17.57 8.12 -16.81
N GLN A 57 -17.67 9.37 -16.36
CA GLN A 57 -16.61 10.05 -15.61
C GLN A 57 -16.63 9.66 -14.14
N ASP A 58 -17.75 9.10 -13.66
CA ASP A 58 -17.89 8.58 -12.31
C ASP A 58 -18.45 7.16 -12.37
N ILE A 59 -17.68 6.21 -11.83
CA ILE A 59 -18.10 4.82 -11.62
C ILE A 59 -19.21 4.74 -10.53
N GLU A 60 -19.63 5.87 -9.94
CA GLU A 60 -20.56 5.93 -8.81
C GLU A 60 -22.05 6.14 -9.17
N SER A 61 -22.45 6.31 -10.44
CA SER A 61 -23.85 6.68 -10.74
C SER A 61 -24.58 5.82 -11.79
N VAL A 62 -24.15 4.58 -12.03
CA VAL A 62 -24.97 3.61 -12.77
C VAL A 62 -25.63 2.65 -11.79
N GLU A 63 -26.69 3.11 -11.14
CA GLU A 63 -27.70 2.23 -10.56
C GLU A 63 -29.06 2.78 -10.93
N GLU A 64 -29.73 2.15 -11.90
CA GLU A 64 -31.15 1.78 -11.86
C GLU A 64 -31.57 1.20 -13.23
N GLU A 65 -30.89 0.12 -13.67
CA GLU A 65 -31.56 -0.87 -14.51
C GLU A 65 -31.85 -2.10 -13.66
N LYS A 66 -33.14 -2.45 -13.63
CA LYS A 66 -33.73 -3.51 -12.84
C LYS A 66 -33.29 -4.85 -13.41
N ASP A 67 -32.12 -5.33 -12.99
CA ASP A 67 -31.73 -6.73 -13.17
C ASP A 67 -32.10 -7.51 -11.91
N ASP A 68 -32.87 -8.57 -12.10
CA ASP A 68 -33.39 -9.48 -11.06
C ASP A 68 -32.31 -10.42 -10.50
N THR A 69 -31.04 -10.05 -10.64
CA THR A 69 -29.95 -10.56 -9.83
C THR A 69 -29.66 -9.51 -8.76
N LYS A 70 -30.15 -9.74 -7.54
CA LYS A 70 -29.83 -8.91 -6.37
C LYS A 70 -28.33 -8.95 -6.13
N GLU A 71 -27.58 -8.11 -6.85
CA GLU A 71 -26.20 -7.80 -6.54
C GLU A 71 -26.22 -7.27 -5.12
N LYS A 72 -25.60 -8.04 -4.22
CA LYS A 72 -25.52 -7.67 -2.81
C LYS A 72 -24.61 -6.45 -2.75
N LYS A 73 -25.22 -5.26 -2.74
CA LYS A 73 -24.55 -4.00 -2.44
C LYS A 73 -23.63 -4.21 -1.25
N PHE A 74 -22.38 -3.78 -1.38
CA PHE A 74 -21.35 -3.98 -0.37
C PHE A 74 -21.86 -3.47 0.98
N THR A 75 -21.98 -4.38 1.95
CA THR A 75 -22.15 -4.02 3.35
C THR A 75 -20.80 -4.18 4.04
N PRO A 76 -20.24 -3.10 4.63
CA PRO A 76 -18.99 -3.21 5.39
C PRO A 76 -19.14 -4.28 6.47
N ILE A 77 -18.21 -5.23 6.51
CA ILE A 77 -18.20 -6.27 7.55
C ILE A 77 -17.84 -5.57 8.87
N GLN A 78 -18.87 -5.32 9.68
CA GLN A 78 -18.71 -4.87 11.06
C GLN A 78 -18.56 -6.11 11.94
N ALA A 79 -17.31 -6.47 12.22
CA ALA A 79 -16.98 -7.54 13.15
C ALA A 79 -16.13 -6.97 14.28
N GLU A 80 -16.66 -7.06 15.49
CA GLU A 80 -15.92 -6.73 16.71
C GLU A 80 -15.24 -7.99 17.26
N SER A 81 -14.06 -7.83 17.84
CA SER A 81 -13.39 -8.94 18.51
C SER A 81 -14.25 -9.41 19.68
N LYS A 82 -14.49 -10.72 19.78
CA LYS A 82 -15.14 -11.33 20.95
C LYS A 82 -14.34 -11.14 22.23
N ASN A 83 -13.02 -10.94 22.10
CA ASN A 83 -12.15 -10.61 23.21
C ASN A 83 -11.78 -9.13 23.13
N THR A 84 -12.36 -8.33 24.01
CA THR A 84 -12.05 -6.90 24.20
C THR A 84 -10.96 -6.69 25.24
N GLU A 85 -10.48 -7.75 25.90
CA GLU A 85 -9.43 -7.64 26.90
C GLU A 85 -8.10 -7.35 26.22
N THR A 86 -7.47 -6.25 26.65
CA THR A 86 -6.10 -5.92 26.24
C THR A 86 -5.12 -6.62 27.16
N TYR A 87 -3.95 -6.99 26.64
CA TYR A 87 -2.88 -7.57 27.44
C TYR A 87 -2.52 -6.65 28.62
N ASP A 88 -2.48 -7.22 29.82
CA ASP A 88 -2.19 -6.51 31.05
C ASP A 88 -0.85 -6.99 31.62
N ILE A 89 0.15 -6.12 31.51
CA ILE A 89 1.52 -6.37 31.98
C ILE A 89 1.61 -6.56 33.49
N THR A 90 0.62 -6.08 34.26
CA THR A 90 0.61 -6.19 35.73
C THR A 90 0.22 -7.59 36.21
N LYS A 91 -0.45 -8.38 35.36
CA LYS A 91 -0.91 -9.74 35.69
C LYS A 91 0.14 -10.82 35.40
N ASP A 92 1.18 -10.48 34.64
CA ASP A 92 2.22 -11.44 34.25
C ASP A 92 3.42 -11.36 35.22
N GLU A 93 3.70 -12.50 35.87
CA GLU A 93 4.79 -12.64 36.85
C GLU A 93 6.16 -12.26 36.27
N LYS A 94 6.36 -12.40 34.95
CA LYS A 94 7.63 -12.07 34.28
C LYS A 94 8.01 -10.60 34.43
N PHE A 95 7.02 -9.71 34.60
CA PHE A 95 7.22 -8.27 34.72
C PHE A 95 7.18 -7.76 36.15
N SER A 96 6.85 -8.62 37.13
CA SER A 96 6.75 -8.25 38.55
C SER A 96 8.01 -7.55 39.08
N TYR A 97 9.19 -8.05 38.70
CA TYR A 97 10.47 -7.48 39.10
C TYR A 97 10.71 -6.08 38.49
N LEU A 98 10.39 -5.91 37.21
CA LEU A 98 10.57 -4.63 36.51
C LEU A 98 9.62 -3.55 37.04
N LEU A 99 8.37 -3.92 37.34
CA LEU A 99 7.40 -3.01 37.93
C LEU A 99 7.86 -2.53 39.32
N LYS A 100 8.35 -3.45 40.14
CA LYS A 100 8.90 -3.12 41.47
C LYS A 100 10.12 -2.21 41.39
N LEU A 101 10.99 -2.40 40.40
CA LEU A 101 12.11 -1.49 40.15
C LEU A 101 11.60 -0.09 39.78
N GLN A 102 10.64 0.02 38.85
CA GLN A 102 10.07 1.30 38.43
C GLN A 102 9.37 2.04 39.58
N GLU A 103 8.70 1.32 40.48
CA GLU A 103 8.14 1.89 41.72
C GLU A 103 9.24 2.45 42.62
N LEU A 104 10.31 1.67 42.86
CA LEU A 104 11.44 2.14 43.67
C LEU A 104 12.13 3.38 43.09
N GLU A 105 12.26 3.47 41.76
CA GLU A 105 12.78 4.68 41.09
C GLU A 105 11.89 5.89 41.36
N ARG A 106 10.56 5.72 41.23
CA ARG A 106 9.58 6.79 41.45
C ARG A 106 9.52 7.23 42.91
N GLU A 107 9.53 6.30 43.86
CA GLU A 107 9.43 6.59 45.29
C GLU A 107 10.71 7.21 45.85
N ARG A 108 11.87 6.71 45.43
CA ARG A 108 13.15 7.10 46.02
C ARG A 108 13.89 8.14 45.18
N GLY A 109 13.43 8.42 43.96
CA GLY A 109 14.12 9.29 43.00
C GLY A 109 15.48 8.76 42.59
N ILE A 110 15.70 7.45 42.75
CA ILE A 110 16.97 6.79 42.45
C ILE A 110 16.92 6.31 41.00
N ASP A 111 17.89 6.70 40.20
CA ASP A 111 18.05 6.23 38.82
C ASP A 111 18.76 4.86 38.82
N VAL A 112 17.98 3.77 38.70
CA VAL A 112 18.48 2.39 38.75
C VAL A 112 19.37 2.12 37.54
N LEU A 113 19.05 2.68 36.37
CA LEU A 113 19.89 2.55 35.18
C LEU A 113 21.29 3.11 35.43
N ARG A 114 21.38 4.31 36.03
CA ARG A 114 22.66 4.92 36.40
C ARG A 114 23.45 4.10 37.42
N ILE A 115 22.76 3.48 38.38
CA ILE A 115 23.42 2.58 39.35
C ILE A 115 23.93 1.32 38.66
N MET A 116 23.14 0.69 37.80
CA MET A 116 23.54 -0.51 37.06
C MET A 116 24.75 -0.25 36.17
N GLN A 117 24.77 0.88 35.44
CA GLN A 117 25.92 1.29 34.63
C GLN A 117 27.18 1.46 35.48
N LYS A 118 27.09 2.16 36.62
CA LYS A 118 28.22 2.29 37.56
C LYS A 118 28.68 0.95 38.10
N LEU A 119 27.76 0.02 38.40
CA LEU A 119 28.09 -1.32 38.87
C LEU A 119 28.79 -2.14 37.78
N GLU A 120 28.36 -2.04 36.52
CA GLU A 120 29.01 -2.70 35.39
C GLU A 120 30.42 -2.15 35.15
N GLU A 121 30.59 -0.82 35.15
CA GLU A 121 31.90 -0.16 35.05
C GLU A 121 32.83 -0.56 36.20
N ASN A 122 32.32 -0.63 37.42
CA ASN A 122 33.10 -1.06 38.58
C ASN A 122 33.41 -2.56 38.53
N GLY A 123 32.48 -3.38 38.05
CA GLY A 123 32.68 -4.82 37.81
C GLY A 123 33.79 -5.07 36.80
N LYS A 124 33.79 -4.34 35.68
CA LYS A 124 34.86 -4.36 34.65
C LYS A 124 36.23 -3.96 35.23
N LYS A 125 36.27 -2.90 36.05
CA LYS A 125 37.51 -2.45 36.74
C LYS A 125 38.11 -3.48 37.69
N ILE A 126 37.31 -4.36 38.30
CA ILE A 126 37.83 -5.42 39.18
C ILE A 126 38.54 -6.50 38.36
N VAL A 127 38.12 -6.75 37.11
CA VAL A 127 38.74 -7.74 36.21
C VAL A 127 40.07 -7.22 35.62
N ASP A 128 40.16 -5.91 35.39
CA ASP A 128 41.39 -5.26 34.89
C ASP A 128 42.48 -5.08 35.95
N LYS A 129 42.16 -5.32 37.22
CA LYS A 129 43.14 -5.38 38.32
C LYS A 129 43.79 -6.77 38.39
N LYS A 130 44.35 -7.24 37.26
CA LYS A 130 45.32 -8.33 37.28
C LYS A 130 46.67 -7.78 37.73
N VAL A 131 47.22 -8.42 38.75
CA VAL A 131 48.61 -8.35 39.21
C VAL A 131 49.57 -8.58 38.04
#